data_AF-A0A2S9GRW7-F1
#
_entry.id   AF-A0A2S9GRW7-F1
#
_cell.length_a   1.000
_cell.length_b   1.000
_cell.length_c   1.000
_cell.angle_alpha   90.00
_cell.angle_beta   90.00
_cell.angle_gamma   90.00
#
_symmetry.space_group_name_H-M   'P 1'
#
loop_
_entity.id
_entity.type
_entity.pdbx_description
1 polymer ?
#
loop_
_entity_poly.entity_id
_entity_poly.type
_entity_poly.pdbx_seq_one_letter_code
_entity_poly.pdbx_strand_id
1 'polypeptide(L)' 'MSETRRTSRLRRHARLRKKVAGTADRPRLVVNRSARHIHVQLVDDLAGVTLAA' A
#
# COMPACT_ATOMS: atom_id res chain seq x y z
N MET A 1 -16.22 -3.45 -5.94
CA MET A 1 -15.25 -3.22 -7.05
C MET A 1 -15.35 -4.40 -7.99
N SER A 2 -15.44 -4.18 -9.31
CA SER A 2 -15.39 -5.28 -10.29
C SER A 2 -14.04 -6.01 -10.23
N GLU A 3 -14.05 -7.32 -10.51
CA GLU A 3 -12.88 -8.20 -10.49
C GLU A 3 -11.74 -7.68 -11.36
N THR A 4 -12.04 -7.24 -12.58
CA THR A 4 -11.07 -6.64 -13.51
C THR A 4 -10.37 -5.42 -12.89
N ARG A 5 -11.13 -4.58 -12.17
CA ARG A 5 -10.60 -3.38 -11.52
C ARG A 5 -9.71 -3.74 -10.32
N ARG A 6 -10.08 -4.77 -9.55
CA ARG A 6 -9.29 -5.28 -8.42
C ARG A 6 -7.94 -5.83 -8.91
N THR A 7 -7.96 -6.69 -9.92
CA THR A 7 -6.74 -7.31 -10.47
C THR A 7 -5.80 -6.27 -11.07
N SER A 8 -6.32 -5.33 -11.86
CA SER A 8 -5.52 -4.23 -12.43
C SER A 8 -4.91 -3.32 -11.36
N ARG A 9 -5.60 -3.12 -10.22
CA ARG A 9 -5.04 -2.39 -9.08
C ARG A 9 -3.89 -3.16 -8.44
N LEU A 10 -4.10 -4.44 -8.12
CA LEU A 10 -3.06 -5.28 -7.49
C LEU A 10 -1.80 -5.37 -8.36
N ARG A 11 -1.94 -5.55 -9.67
CA ARG A 11 -0.80 -5.55 -10.61
C ARG A 11 -0.01 -4.24 -10.58
N ARG A 12 -0.69 -3.08 -10.51
CA ARG A 12 -0.02 -1.77 -10.39
C ARG A 12 0.71 -1.62 -9.05
N HIS A 13 0.07 -2.00 -7.93
CA HIS A 13 0.70 -1.95 -6.62
C HIS A 13 1.94 -2.86 -6.55
N ALA A 14 1.88 -4.08 -7.08
CA ALA A 14 3.03 -4.98 -7.11
C ALA A 14 4.20 -4.41 -7.93
N ARG A 15 3.90 -3.78 -9.07
CA ARG A 15 4.92 -3.10 -9.89
C ARG A 15 5.54 -1.89 -9.18
N LEU A 16 4.74 -1.09 -8.49
CA LEU A 16 5.22 0.04 -7.69
C LEU A 16 6.19 -0.43 -6.58
N ARG A 17 5.85 -1.53 -5.90
CA ARG A 17 6.68 -2.12 -4.83
C ARG A 17 8.03 -2.67 -5.32
N LYS A 18 8.27 -2.77 -6.63
CA LYS A 18 9.63 -3.07 -7.15
C LYS A 18 10.61 -1.92 -6.93
N LYS A 19 10.12 -0.70 -6.78
CA LYS A 19 10.95 0.51 -6.60
C LYS A 19 10.73 1.18 -5.24
N VAL A 20 9.55 1.02 -4.66
CA VAL A 20 9.16 1.67 -3.40
C VAL A 20 9.12 0.62 -2.28
N ALA A 21 10.04 0.76 -1.34
CA ALA A 21 10.08 0.03 -0.07
C ALA A 21 10.16 1.04 1.09
N GLY A 22 9.56 0.70 2.22
CA GLY A 22 9.63 1.48 3.46
C GLY A 22 10.64 0.89 4.43
N THR A 23 11.38 1.74 5.10
CA THR A 23 12.29 1.41 6.22
C THR A 23 11.84 2.13 7.49
N ALA A 24 12.45 1.84 8.64
CA ALA A 24 12.14 2.52 9.90
C ALA A 24 12.26 4.05 9.81
N ASP A 25 13.32 4.56 9.17
CA ASP A 25 13.55 6.02 9.01
C ASP A 25 12.63 6.65 7.95
N ARG A 26 12.25 5.86 6.93
CA ARG A 26 11.37 6.29 5.85
C ARG A 26 10.30 5.24 5.56
N PRO A 27 9.26 5.17 6.40
CA PRO A 27 8.22 4.15 6.26
C PRO A 27 7.38 4.40 5.02
N ARG A 28 6.84 3.32 4.46
CA ARG A 28 6.00 3.36 3.25
C ARG A 28 4.57 3.71 3.63
N LEU A 29 4.05 4.77 3.02
CA LEU A 29 2.64 5.13 3.11
C LEU A 29 1.82 4.28 2.14
N VAL A 30 0.90 3.47 2.65
CA VAL A 30 -0.01 2.64 1.88
C VAL A 30 -1.39 3.28 1.87
N VAL A 31 -1.91 3.59 0.68
CA VAL A 31 -3.25 4.18 0.53
C VAL A 31 -4.19 3.17 -0.12
N ASN A 32 -5.32 2.90 0.52
CA ASN A 32 -6.42 2.13 -0.02
C ASN A 32 -7.68 3.00 -0.10
N ARG A 33 -8.16 3.24 -1.32
CA ARG A 33 -9.34 4.08 -1.59
C ARG A 33 -10.54 3.23 -2.00
N SER A 34 -11.69 3.56 -1.42
CA SER A 34 -13.01 3.09 -1.84
C SER A 34 -13.87 4.26 -2.32
N ALA A 35 -15.13 4.00 -2.67
CA ALA A 35 -16.08 5.05 -3.05
C ALA A 35 -16.51 5.90 -1.84
N ARG A 36 -16.43 5.35 -0.62
CA ARG A 36 -16.93 5.99 0.60
C ARG A 36 -15.81 6.57 1.46
N HIS A 37 -14.69 5.86 1.57
CA HIS A 37 -13.59 6.22 2.47
C HIS A 37 -12.21 5.97 1.85
N ILE A 38 -11.21 6.61 2.44
CA ILE A 38 -9.79 6.40 2.17
C ILE A 38 -9.15 5.93 3.47
N HIS A 39 -8.43 4.81 3.40
CA HIS A 39 -7.65 4.28 4.51
C HIS A 39 -6.17 4.39 4.18
N VAL A 40 -5.37 4.73 5.17
CA VAL A 40 -3.94 4.96 5.02
C VAL A 40 -3.19 4.18 6.09
N GLN A 41 -2.01 3.66 5.79
CA GLN A 41 -1.16 2.96 6.76
C GLN A 41 0.29 3.37 6.56
N LEU A 42 1.03 3.63 7.64
CA LEU A 42 2.48 3.71 7.63
C LEU A 42 3.05 2.31 7.91
N VAL A 43 3.85 1.78 6.99
CA VAL A 43 4.41 0.42 7.10
C VAL A 43 5.93 0.46 6.98
N ASP A 44 6.61 -0.20 7.90
CA ASP A 44 8.02 -0.58 7.74
C ASP A 44 8.07 -1.97 7.08
N ASP A 45 8.61 -2.05 5.85
CA ASP A 45 8.68 -3.31 5.11
C ASP A 45 9.82 -4.23 5.61
N LEU A 46 10.81 -3.70 6.34
CA LEU A 46 11.91 -4.50 6.91
C LEU A 46 11.46 -5.25 8.16
N ALA A 47 10.80 -4.56 9.08
CA ALA A 47 10.24 -5.15 10.29
C ALA A 47 8.90 -5.86 10.04
N GLY A 48 8.21 -5.55 8.93
CA GLY A 48 6.88 -6.07 8.62
C GLY A 48 5.79 -5.50 9.52
N VAL A 49 6.04 -4.34 10.16
CA VAL A 49 5.16 -3.73 11.17
C VAL A 49 4.45 -2.52 10.59
N THR A 50 3.19 -2.34 10.98
CA THR A 50 2.44 -1.10 10.72
C THR A 50 2.64 -0.15 11.90
N LEU A 51 3.19 1.03 11.62
CA LEU A 51 3.52 2.04 12.63
C LEU A 51 2.31 2.93 12.98
N ALA A 52 1.43 3.18 12.01
CA ALA A 52 0.18 3.95 12.19
C ALA A 52 -0.85 3.59 11.11
N ALA A 53 -2.14 3.77 11.39
CA ALA A 53 -3.28 3.48 10.49
C ALA A 53 -4.42 4.49 10.64
#